data_AF-A0A2W4A7F6-F1
#
_entry.id   AF-A0A2W4A7F6-F1
#
_cell.length_a   1.000
_cell.length_b   1.000
_cell.length_c   1.000
_cell.angle_alpha   90.00
_cell.angle_beta   90.00
_cell.angle_gamma   90.00
#
_symmetry.space_group_name_H-M   'P 1'
#
loop_
_entity.id
_entity.type
_entity.pdbx_description
1 polymer ?
#
loop_
_entity_poly.entity_id
_entity_poly.type
_entity_poly.pdbx_seq_one_letter_code
_entity_poly.pdbx_strand_id
1 'polypeptide(L)'
;ITNVTRSNEVPYHKDLLIVPPRMNLYMQKNVEINQVYKSFVADEDHSVFSVDESFLDVTDSLKLFNCKNAYEMARKIQLKVKEQTGIYVTVGIGANPLLAKLALDNGAKHSK
;
A
#
# COMPACT_ATOMS: atom_id res chain seq x y z
N ILE A 1 -23.24 6.48 11.29
CA ILE A 1 -21.84 6.84 11.59
C ILE A 1 -21.43 7.83 10.52
N THR A 2 -21.22 9.10 10.87
CA THR A 2 -20.69 10.09 9.94
C THR A 2 -19.22 9.75 9.68
N ASN A 3 -18.88 9.59 8.40
CA ASN A 3 -17.55 9.25 7.86
C ASN A 3 -16.58 10.45 7.85
N VAL A 4 -16.93 11.52 8.57
CA VAL A 4 -16.11 12.72 8.76
C VAL A 4 -16.01 12.93 10.26
N THR A 5 -14.80 12.95 10.79
CA THR A 5 -14.52 13.28 12.18
C THR A 5 -13.68 14.55 12.18
N ARG A 6 -14.24 15.66 12.64
CA ARG A 6 -13.49 16.91 12.79
C ARG A 6 -12.58 16.82 14.01
N SER A 7 -11.49 17.58 14.04
CA SER A 7 -10.56 17.59 15.17
C SER A 7 -11.24 17.92 16.50
N ASN A 8 -12.27 18.78 16.48
CA ASN A 8 -13.07 19.16 17.64
C ASN A 8 -14.19 18.17 18.01
N GLU A 9 -14.42 17.14 17.19
CA GLU A 9 -15.41 16.09 17.40
C GLU A 9 -14.77 14.78 17.90
N VAL A 10 -13.43 14.71 17.96
CA VAL A 10 -12.70 13.55 18.48
C VAL A 10 -12.85 13.49 20.01
N PRO A 11 -13.33 12.37 20.59
CA PRO A 11 -13.41 12.22 22.04
C PRO A 11 -12.06 12.41 22.71
N TYR A 12 -12.03 13.12 23.84
CA TYR A 12 -10.81 13.25 24.63
C TYR A 12 -10.34 11.88 25.13
N HIS A 13 -9.06 11.60 24.96
CA HIS A 13 -8.38 10.46 25.54
C HIS A 13 -6.99 10.92 26.00
N LYS A 14 -6.55 10.49 27.19
CA LYS A 14 -5.27 10.92 27.77
C LYS A 14 -4.05 10.60 26.89
N ASP A 15 -4.15 9.54 26.08
CA ASP A 15 -3.10 9.06 25.19
C ASP A 15 -3.25 9.60 23.74
N LEU A 16 -4.25 10.46 23.48
CA LEU A 16 -4.46 11.05 22.15
C LEU A 16 -3.43 12.15 21.89
N LEU A 17 -2.63 11.97 20.84
CA LEU A 17 -1.69 12.97 20.35
C LEU A 17 -2.22 13.59 19.05
N ILE A 18 -2.43 14.90 19.05
CA ILE A 18 -2.76 15.67 17.85
C ILE A 18 -1.46 16.22 17.26
N VAL A 19 -1.12 15.79 16.04
CA VAL A 19 0.12 16.17 15.36
C VAL A 19 -0.17 16.90 14.04
N PRO A 20 0.65 17.90 13.65
CA PRO A 20 0.46 18.60 12.39
C PRO A 20 0.75 17.71 11.18
N PRO A 21 0.04 17.89 10.04
CA PRO A 21 0.30 17.13 8.83
C PRO A 21 1.66 17.50 8.21
N ARG A 22 2.41 16.49 7.75
CA ARG A 22 3.73 16.65 7.10
C ARG A 22 3.68 16.21 5.64
N MET A 23 2.89 16.89 4.81
CA MET A 23 2.61 16.46 3.43
C MET A 23 3.87 16.25 2.57
N ASN A 24 4.88 17.10 2.70
CA ASN A 24 6.14 16.95 1.96
C ASN A 24 6.84 15.63 2.29
N LEU A 25 6.83 15.22 3.56
CA LEU A 25 7.42 13.95 3.99
C LEU A 25 6.62 12.76 3.42
N TYR A 26 5.30 12.87 3.37
CA TYR A 26 4.44 11.81 2.83
C TYR A 26 4.69 11.62 1.33
N MET A 27 4.84 12.72 0.58
CA MET A 27 5.20 12.67 -0.84
C MET A 27 6.59 12.07 -1.06
N GLN A 28 7.59 12.41 -0.22
CA GLN A 28 8.91 11.80 -0.29
C GLN A 28 8.84 10.28 -0.07
N LYS A 29 8.07 9.83 0.93
CA LYS A 29 7.87 8.40 1.19
C LYS A 29 7.09 7.70 0.09
N ASN A 30 6.09 8.35 -0.49
CA ASN A 30 5.39 7.83 -1.67
C ASN A 30 6.38 7.59 -2.81
N VAL A 31 7.27 8.54 -3.12
CA VAL A 31 8.27 8.37 -4.19
C VAL A 31 9.21 7.21 -3.90
N GLU A 32 9.75 7.11 -2.68
CA GLU A 32 10.62 5.99 -2.26
C GLU A 32 9.93 4.63 -2.46
N ILE A 33 8.68 4.49 -2.00
CA ILE A 33 7.91 3.24 -2.11
C ILE A 33 7.61 2.91 -3.58
N ASN A 34 7.21 3.90 -4.39
CA ASN A 34 6.95 3.69 -5.80
C ASN A 34 8.21 3.31 -6.59
N GLN A 35 9.37 3.79 -6.17
CA GLN A 35 10.66 3.35 -6.71
C GLN A 35 10.94 1.88 -6.42
N VAL A 36 10.53 1.38 -5.25
CA VAL A 36 10.55 -0.07 -4.98
C VAL A 36 9.67 -0.80 -5.98
N TYR A 37 8.43 -0.35 -6.19
CA TYR A 37 7.50 -1.02 -7.10
C TYR A 37 8.04 -1.10 -8.54
N LYS A 38 8.63 -0.01 -9.03
CA LYS A 38 9.30 0.04 -10.35
C LYS A 38 10.49 -0.90 -10.49
N SER A 39 11.03 -1.42 -9.39
CA SER A 39 12.06 -2.48 -9.45
C SER A 39 11.48 -3.88 -9.69
N PHE A 40 10.16 -4.07 -9.56
CA PHE A 40 9.49 -5.35 -9.74
C PHE A 40 8.66 -5.45 -11.02
N VAL A 41 8.17 -4.34 -11.55
CA VAL A 41 7.31 -4.30 -12.75
C VAL A 41 7.73 -3.16 -13.68
N ALA A 42 7.36 -3.25 -14.95
CA ALA A 42 7.59 -2.18 -15.91
C ALA A 42 6.72 -0.95 -15.59
N ASP A 43 7.08 0.21 -16.14
CA ASP A 43 6.32 1.45 -15.93
C ASP A 43 4.87 1.35 -16.46
N GLU A 44 4.63 0.57 -17.53
CA GLU A 44 3.28 0.33 -18.08
C GLU A 44 2.40 -0.55 -17.18
N ASP A 45 3.02 -1.41 -16.37
CA ASP A 45 2.34 -2.30 -15.42
C ASP A 45 2.13 -1.66 -14.04
N HIS A 46 2.58 -0.41 -13.87
CA HIS A 46 2.52 0.30 -12.60
C HIS A 46 1.60 1.51 -12.67
N SER A 47 0.46 1.43 -11.97
CA SER A 47 -0.53 2.50 -11.91
C SER A 47 -0.62 3.10 -10.50
N VAL A 48 -0.13 4.33 -10.33
CA VAL A 48 -0.27 5.09 -9.08
C VAL A 48 -1.68 5.65 -8.98
N PHE A 49 -2.41 5.32 -7.92
CA PHE A 49 -3.81 5.75 -7.71
C PHE A 49 -3.93 6.90 -6.70
N SER A 50 -3.16 6.84 -5.61
CA SER A 50 -3.07 7.89 -4.59
C SER A 50 -1.66 7.95 -3.97
N VAL A 51 -1.48 8.77 -2.93
CA VAL A 51 -0.22 8.87 -2.18
C VAL A 51 0.14 7.55 -1.48
N ASP A 52 -0.84 6.72 -1.15
CA ASP A 52 -0.67 5.48 -0.40
C ASP A 52 -1.16 4.23 -1.16
N GLU A 53 -1.77 4.38 -2.35
CA GLU A 53 -2.30 3.27 -3.14
C GLU A 53 -1.71 3.22 -4.56
N SER A 54 -1.33 2.02 -4.99
CA SER A 54 -0.85 1.75 -6.35
C SER A 54 -1.24 0.34 -6.77
N PHE A 55 -1.48 0.14 -8.06
CA PHE A 55 -1.74 -1.15 -8.67
C PHE A 55 -0.53 -1.59 -9.47
N LEU A 56 -0.19 -2.88 -9.35
CA LEU A 56 0.91 -3.51 -10.06
C LEU A 56 0.35 -4.71 -10.82
N ASP A 57 0.49 -4.74 -12.14
CA ASP A 57 0.35 -5.96 -12.90
C ASP A 57 1.65 -6.75 -12.77
N VAL A 58 1.58 -7.93 -12.17
CA VAL A 58 2.74 -8.78 -11.92
C VAL A 58 2.82 -9.96 -12.88
N THR A 59 1.88 -10.09 -13.80
CA THR A 59 1.67 -11.31 -14.61
C THR A 59 2.94 -11.77 -15.30
N ASP A 60 3.64 -10.85 -15.97
CA ASP A 60 4.88 -11.16 -16.70
C ASP A 60 6.11 -11.17 -15.78
N SER A 61 6.10 -10.37 -14.71
CA SER A 61 7.24 -10.27 -13.79
C SER A 61 7.38 -11.48 -12.86
N LEU A 62 6.33 -12.26 -12.62
CA LEU A 62 6.39 -13.47 -11.77
C LEU A 62 7.55 -14.40 -12.16
N LYS A 63 7.74 -14.64 -13.46
CA LYS A 63 8.81 -15.50 -13.99
C LYS A 63 10.18 -14.87 -13.77
N LEU A 64 10.31 -13.56 -14.01
CA LEU A 64 11.57 -12.82 -13.84
C LEU A 64 12.11 -12.93 -12.40
N PHE A 65 11.20 -12.92 -11.42
CA PHE A 65 11.55 -13.01 -10.00
C PHE A 65 11.47 -14.43 -9.41
N ASN A 66 11.31 -15.46 -10.24
CA ASN A 66 11.17 -16.85 -9.80
C ASN A 66 10.08 -17.03 -8.72
N CYS A 67 8.94 -16.37 -8.91
CA CYS A 67 7.77 -16.48 -8.02
C CYS A 67 6.74 -17.42 -8.66
N LYS A 68 6.23 -18.37 -7.88
CA LYS A 68 5.21 -19.33 -8.34
C LYS A 68 3.82 -18.71 -8.47
N ASN A 69 3.56 -17.65 -7.72
CA ASN A 69 2.28 -16.97 -7.67
C ASN A 69 2.45 -15.52 -7.17
N ALA A 70 1.38 -14.73 -7.31
CA ALA A 70 1.35 -13.33 -6.88
C ALA A 70 1.57 -13.15 -5.37
N TYR A 71 1.24 -14.15 -4.54
CA TYR A 71 1.47 -14.08 -3.09
C TYR A 71 2.96 -14.05 -2.75
N GLU A 72 3.77 -14.92 -3.38
CA GLU A 72 5.22 -14.92 -3.19
C GLU A 72 5.84 -13.59 -3.63
N MET A 73 5.40 -13.02 -4.75
CA MET A 73 5.86 -11.71 -5.20
C MET A 73 5.43 -10.59 -4.26
N ALA A 74 4.16 -10.56 -3.83
CA ALA A 74 3.67 -9.60 -2.86
C ALA A 74 4.50 -9.63 -1.57
N ARG A 75 4.88 -10.83 -1.10
CA ARG A 75 5.74 -10.97 0.08
C ARG A 75 7.13 -10.36 -0.13
N LYS A 76 7.74 -10.55 -1.30
CA LYS A 76 9.03 -9.93 -1.65
C LYS A 76 8.92 -8.40 -1.67
N ILE A 77 7.86 -7.86 -2.29
CA ILE A 77 7.59 -6.42 -2.34
C ILE A 77 7.44 -5.87 -0.91
N GLN A 78 6.61 -6.48 -0.07
CA GLN A 78 6.43 -6.08 1.32
C GLN A 78 7.74 -6.04 2.11
N LEU A 79 8.56 -7.07 1.98
CA LEU A 79 9.86 -7.13 2.66
C LEU A 79 10.80 -6.03 2.14
N LYS A 80 10.81 -5.79 0.82
CA LYS A 80 11.67 -4.78 0.22
C LYS A 80 11.27 -3.36 0.62
N VAL A 81 9.97 -3.06 0.61
CA VAL A 81 9.45 -1.76 1.08
C VAL A 81 9.81 -1.55 2.55
N LYS A 82 9.61 -2.57 3.40
CA LYS A 82 9.96 -2.49 4.82
C LYS A 82 11.46 -2.28 5.03
N GLU A 83 12.31 -3.00 4.30
CA GLU A 83 13.76 -2.87 4.37
C GLU A 83 14.23 -1.45 4.01
N GLN A 84 13.69 -0.87 2.93
CA GLN A 84 14.17 0.42 2.44
C GLN A 84 13.56 1.62 3.15
N THR A 85 12.28 1.54 3.53
CA THR A 85 11.53 2.70 4.03
C THR A 85 11.12 2.59 5.49
N GLY A 86 11.18 1.38 6.08
CA GLY A 86 10.66 1.09 7.41
C GLY A 86 9.14 0.97 7.49
N ILE A 87 8.43 1.14 6.36
CA ILE A 87 6.96 1.15 6.30
C ILE A 87 6.43 -0.24 5.97
N TYR A 88 5.35 -0.63 6.65
CA TYR A 88 4.59 -1.82 6.31
C TYR A 88 3.54 -1.47 5.25
N VAL A 89 3.43 -2.32 4.23
CA VAL A 89 2.38 -2.20 3.20
C VAL A 89 1.50 -3.44 3.19
N THR A 90 0.23 -3.24 2.91
CA THR A 90 -0.77 -4.31 2.76
C THR A 90 -1.05 -4.50 1.28
N VAL A 91 -1.20 -5.75 0.84
CA VAL A 91 -1.39 -6.09 -0.57
C VAL A 91 -2.66 -6.90 -0.72
N GLY A 92 -3.58 -6.44 -1.59
CA GLY A 92 -4.69 -7.23 -2.10
C GLY A 92 -4.34 -7.83 -3.45
N ILE A 93 -4.73 -9.09 -3.66
CA ILE A 93 -4.43 -9.84 -4.89
C ILE A 93 -5.75 -10.21 -5.56
N GLY A 94 -5.86 -9.95 -6.86
CA GLY A 94 -7.02 -10.30 -7.66
C GLY A 94 -6.67 -10.37 -9.13
N ALA A 95 -7.58 -10.92 -9.95
CA ALA A 95 -7.38 -11.07 -11.39
C ALA A 95 -7.48 -9.75 -12.17
N ASN A 96 -7.88 -8.65 -11.51
CA ASN A 96 -7.94 -7.30 -12.06
C ASN A 96 -7.90 -6.27 -10.90
N PRO A 97 -7.70 -4.97 -11.20
CA PRO A 97 -7.60 -3.93 -10.16
C PRO A 97 -8.80 -3.85 -9.21
N LEU A 98 -10.03 -4.05 -9.73
CA LEU A 98 -11.24 -4.02 -8.90
C LEU A 98 -11.23 -5.14 -7.86
N LEU A 99 -10.97 -6.38 -8.28
CA LEU A 99 -10.91 -7.53 -7.37
C LEU A 99 -9.76 -7.41 -6.38
N ALA A 100 -8.61 -6.89 -6.83
CA ALA A 100 -7.45 -6.66 -5.95
C ALA A 100 -7.77 -5.64 -4.85
N LYS A 101 -8.41 -4.51 -5.18
CA LYS A 101 -8.83 -3.51 -4.19
C LYS A 101 -9.89 -4.07 -3.23
N LEU A 102 -10.88 -4.80 -3.74
CA LEU A 102 -11.89 -5.45 -2.90
C LEU A 102 -11.27 -6.46 -1.93
N ALA A 103 -10.28 -7.25 -2.39
CA ALA A 103 -9.56 -8.18 -1.54
C ALA A 103 -8.78 -7.46 -0.42
N LEU A 104 -8.12 -6.34 -0.74
CA LEU A 104 -7.42 -5.48 0.22
C LEU A 104 -8.38 -4.96 1.30
N ASP A 105 -9.48 -4.32 0.89
CA ASP A 105 -10.42 -3.64 1.78
C ASP A 105 -11.20 -4.63 2.65
N ASN A 106 -11.64 -5.76 2.08
CA ASN A 106 -12.37 -6.78 2.84
C ASN A 106 -11.46 -7.56 3.79
N GLY A 107 -10.22 -7.83 3.38
CA GLY A 107 -9.22 -8.46 4.25
C GLY A 107 -8.95 -7.62 5.50
N ALA A 108 -8.86 -6.29 5.35
CA ALA A 108 -8.64 -5.37 6.47
C ALA A 108 -9.79 -5.35 7.50
N LYS A 109 -11.04 -5.57 7.07
CA LYS A 109 -12.22 -5.56 7.96
C LYS A 109 -12.31 -6.79 8.87
N HIS A 110 -11.73 -7.92 8.46
CA HIS A 110 -11.85 -9.20 9.17
C HIS A 110 -10.56 -9.64 9.87
N SER A 111 -9.43 -8.99 9.57
CA SER A 111 -8.17 -9.19 10.27
C SER A 111 -8.24 -8.49 11.63
N LYS A 112 -8.51 -9.25 12.70
CA LYS A 112 -8.46 -8.77 14.09
C LYS A 112 -7.03 -8.67 14.60
#